data_AF-E6N4Z9-F1
#
_entry.id   AF-E6N4Z9-F1
#
_cell.length_a   1.000
_cell.length_b   1.000
_cell.length_c   1.000
_cell.angle_alpha   90.00
_cell.angle_beta   90.00
_cell.angle_gamma   90.00
#
_symmetry.space_group_name_H-M   'P 1'
#
loop_
_entity.id
_entity.type
_entity.pdbx_description
1 polymer ?
#
loop_
_entity_poly.entity_id
_entity_poly.type
_entity_poly.pdbx_seq_one_letter_code
_entity_poly.pdbx_strand_id
1 'polypeptide(L)' 'MENLGVTIHKLRGELKHFSTKALYRYGITFYDSAYVRLAMMENGALYAADKEVVAKTMLPNVKHLSELAP' A
#
# COMPACT_ATOMS: atom_id res chain seq x y z
N MET A 1 0.59 26.45 -10.04
CA MET A 1 1.12 25.19 -9.52
C MET A 1 0.29 24.10 -10.18
N GLU A 2 0.91 23.24 -11.01
CA GLU A 2 0.18 22.19 -11.73
C GLU A 2 -0.54 21.25 -10.76
N ASN A 3 -1.78 20.86 -11.11
CA ASN A 3 -2.49 19.82 -10.39
C ASN A 3 -1.90 18.47 -10.81
N LEU A 4 -0.98 17.94 -9.99
CA LEU A 4 -0.31 16.66 -10.24
C LEU A 4 -1.26 15.45 -10.14
N GLY A 5 -2.54 15.64 -9.79
CA GLY A 5 -3.48 14.54 -9.58
C GLY A 5 -3.14 13.69 -8.36
N VAL A 6 -2.37 14.23 -7.41
CA VAL A 6 -1.90 13.53 -6.21
C VAL A 6 -2.65 14.00 -4.97
N THR A 7 -3.16 13.04 -4.19
CA THR A 7 -3.73 13.29 -2.86
C THR A 7 -2.76 12.78 -1.79
N ILE A 8 -2.47 13.62 -0.78
CA ILE A 8 -1.58 13.25 0.34
C ILE A 8 -2.41 12.82 1.54
N HIS A 9 -2.19 11.59 1.99
CA HIS A 9 -2.82 11.04 3.19
C HIS A 9 -1.86 11.11 4.38
N LYS A 10 -2.29 11.75 5.49
CA LYS A 10 -1.50 11.81 6.71
C LYS A 10 -1.55 10.47 7.44
N LEU A 11 -0.39 9.91 7.79
CA LEU A 11 -0.26 8.66 8.53
C LEU A 11 -0.61 8.84 10.03
N ARG A 12 -1.90 8.93 10.34
CA ARG A 12 -2.44 9.11 11.69
C ARG A 12 -3.74 8.31 11.86
N GLY A 13 -4.25 8.25 13.09
CA GLY A 13 -5.54 7.60 13.39
C GLY A 13 -5.59 6.15 12.90
N GLU A 14 -6.67 5.81 12.21
CA GLU A 14 -6.93 4.46 11.70
C GLU A 14 -5.85 3.99 10.74
N LEU A 15 -5.38 4.84 9.81
CA LEU A 15 -4.36 4.45 8.85
C LEU A 15 -3.08 4.02 9.60
N LYS A 16 -2.62 4.79 10.58
CA LYS A 16 -1.46 4.41 11.41
C LYS A 16 -1.71 3.10 12.16
N HIS A 17 -2.85 2.99 12.85
CA HIS A 17 -3.19 1.82 13.67
C HIS A 17 -3.24 0.52 12.84
N PHE A 18 -3.92 0.55 11.71
CA PHE A 18 -4.05 -0.63 10.86
C PHE A 18 -2.78 -0.95 10.08
N SER A 19 -1.95 0.04 9.75
CA SER A 19 -0.61 -0.17 9.18
C SER A 19 0.26 -0.97 10.15
N THR A 20 0.28 -0.59 11.43
CA THR A 20 1.02 -1.34 12.46
C THR A 20 0.56 -2.80 12.54
N LYS A 21 -0.75 -3.06 12.45
CA LYS A 21 -1.27 -4.45 12.42
C LYS A 21 -0.83 -5.21 11.16
N ALA A 22 -0.85 -4.55 10.00
CA ALA A 22 -0.48 -5.15 8.73
C ALA A 22 1.02 -5.47 8.66
N LEU A 23 1.88 -4.60 9.19
CA LEU A 23 3.31 -4.85 9.38
C LEU A 23 3.53 -6.23 10.02
N TYR A 24 2.98 -6.45 11.21
CA TYR A 24 3.15 -7.71 11.93
C TYR A 24 2.48 -8.90 11.25
N ARG A 25 1.30 -8.69 10.65
CA ARG A 25 0.56 -9.76 9.96
C ARG A 25 1.31 -10.30 8.75
N TYR A 26 1.91 -9.42 7.94
CA TYR A 26 2.52 -9.79 6.66
C TYR A 26 4.05 -9.86 6.73
N GLY A 27 4.67 -9.38 7.80
CA GLY A 27 6.14 -9.36 7.92
C GLY A 27 6.80 -8.47 6.86
N ILE A 28 6.17 -7.34 6.52
CA ILE A 28 6.68 -6.30 5.60
C ILE A 28 7.12 -5.07 6.38
N THR A 29 7.70 -4.05 5.74
CA THR A 29 8.09 -2.82 6.44
C THR A 29 6.87 -1.99 6.83
N PHE A 30 7.03 -1.07 7.79
CA PHE A 30 5.93 -0.18 8.19
C PHE A 30 5.50 0.72 7.02
N TYR A 31 6.45 1.13 6.19
CA TYR A 31 6.22 1.92 4.99
C TYR A 31 5.31 1.17 3.99
N ASP A 32 5.64 -0.08 3.64
CA ASP A 32 4.82 -0.90 2.74
C ASP A 32 3.45 -1.19 3.34
N SER A 33 3.40 -1.46 4.64
CA SER A 33 2.14 -1.69 5.36
C SER A 33 1.21 -0.47 5.29
N ALA A 34 1.75 0.74 5.26
CA ALA A 34 0.98 1.97 5.14
C ALA A 34 0.32 2.10 3.78
N TYR A 35 1.03 1.80 2.69
CA TYR A 35 0.43 1.81 1.35
C TYR A 35 -0.57 0.67 1.15
N VAL A 36 -0.28 -0.53 1.66
CA VAL A 36 -1.22 -1.66 1.60
C VAL A 36 -2.54 -1.27 2.27
N ARG A 37 -2.48 -0.66 3.46
CA ARG A 37 -3.70 -0.27 4.18
C ARG A 37 -4.38 0.95 3.58
N LEU A 38 -3.63 1.90 3.06
CA LEU A 38 -4.21 3.02 2.32
C LEU A 38 -4.99 2.52 1.10
N ALA A 39 -4.40 1.63 0.29
CA ALA A 39 -5.08 1.05 -0.87
C ALA A 39 -6.36 0.29 -0.48
N MET A 40 -6.36 -0.45 0.63
CA MET A 40 -7.56 -1.10 1.14
C MET A 40 -8.64 -0.11 1.61
N MET A 41 -8.25 0.98 2.28
CA MET A 41 -9.19 2.00 2.78
C MET A 41 -9.85 2.79 1.65
N GLU A 42 -9.10 3.09 0.60
CA GLU A 42 -9.59 3.81 -0.58
C GLU A 42 -10.25 2.89 -1.61
N ASN A 43 -10.39 1.58 -1.32
CA ASN A 43 -10.84 0.56 -2.27
C ASN A 43 -10.07 0.61 -3.62
N GLY A 44 -8.77 0.91 -3.54
CA GLY A 44 -7.87 1.08 -4.67
C GLY A 44 -6.88 -0.08 -4.83
N ALA A 45 -6.03 0.04 -5.85
CA ALA A 45 -4.93 -0.88 -6.11
C ALA A 45 -3.59 -0.26 -5.66
N LEU A 46 -2.75 -1.07 -5.02
CA LEU A 46 -1.34 -0.76 -4.77
C LEU A 46 -0.48 -1.43 -5.84
N TYR A 47 0.30 -0.63 -6.57
CA TYR A 47 1.39 -1.13 -7.41
C TYR A 47 2.71 -0.96 -6.68
N ALA A 48 3.18 -2.05 -6.06
CA ALA A 48 4.44 -2.10 -5.33
C ALA A 48 5.61 -2.34 -6.30
N ALA A 49 6.72 -1.65 -6.07
CA ALA A 49 7.97 -1.91 -6.80
C ALA A 49 8.68 -3.19 -6.30
N ASP A 50 8.39 -3.63 -5.07
CA ASP A 50 8.97 -4.82 -4.48
C ASP A 50 8.01 -6.02 -4.62
N LYS A 51 8.50 -7.08 -5.28
CA LYS A 51 7.76 -8.34 -5.45
C LYS A 51 7.53 -9.06 -4.12
N GLU A 52 8.38 -8.84 -3.12
CA GLU A 52 8.23 -9.46 -1.82
C GLU A 52 6.97 -8.98 -1.10
N VAL A 53 6.58 -7.71 -1.27
CA VAL A 53 5.32 -7.16 -0.73
C VAL A 53 4.11 -7.87 -1.33
N VAL A 54 4.12 -8.10 -2.64
CA VAL A 54 3.06 -8.84 -3.35
C VAL A 54 2.97 -10.27 -2.82
N ALA A 55 4.12 -10.97 -2.73
CA ALA A 55 4.19 -12.34 -2.27
C ALA A 55 3.76 -12.52 -0.80
N LYS A 56 4.16 -11.58 0.09
CA LYS A 56 3.85 -11.65 1.52
C LYS A 56 2.40 -11.29 1.85
N THR A 57 1.81 -10.36 1.10
CA THR A 57 0.44 -9.92 1.37
C THR A 57 -0.60 -10.84 0.74
N MET A 58 -0.30 -11.39 -0.46
CA MET A 58 -1.22 -12.22 -1.27
C MET A 58 -2.60 -11.57 -1.46
N LEU A 59 -2.67 -10.24 -1.45
CA LEU A 59 -3.91 -9.49 -1.60
C LEU A 59 -4.18 -9.23 -3.09
N PRO A 60 -5.41 -9.41 -3.59
CA PRO A 60 -5.73 -9.28 -5.01
C PRO A 60 -5.55 -7.85 -5.55
N ASN A 61 -5.59 -6.83 -4.67
CA ASN A 61 -5.39 -5.44 -5.02
C ASN A 61 -3.96 -4.94 -4.76
N VAL A 62 -3.03 -5.83 -4.37
CA VAL A 62 -1.59 -5.53 -4.27
C VAL A 62 -0.89 -6.24 -5.41
N LYS A 63 -0.32 -5.45 -6.31
CA LYS A 63 0.28 -5.89 -7.57
C LYS A 63 1.71 -5.40 -7.68
N HIS A 64 2.50 -6.01 -8.54
CA HIS A 64 3.81 -5.48 -8.87
C HIS A 64 3.67 -4.37 -9.93
N LEU A 65 4.51 -3.34 -9.86
CA LEU A 65 4.57 -2.24 -10.83
C LEU A 65 4.67 -2.72 -12.28
N SER A 66 5.35 -3.84 -12.53
CA SER A 66 5.47 -4.41 -13.90
C SER A 66 4.14 -4.87 -14.49
N GLU A 67 3.06 -4.94 -13.71
CA GLU A 67 1.72 -5.24 -14.22
C GLU A 67 0.99 -3.98 -14.70
N LEU A 68 1.50 -2.79 -14.39
CA LEU A 68 0.87 -1.51 -14.75
C LEU A 68 1.19 -1.07 -16.19
N ALA A 69 2.34 -1.46 -16.71
CA ALA A 69 2.78 -1.13 -18.08
C ALA A 69 3.28 -2.39 -18.79
N PRO A 70 2.77 -2.72 -19.99
CA PRO A 70 3.33 -3.77 -20.84
C PRO A 70 4.73 -3.42 -21.35
#